data_AF-A0A3B8XN52-F1
#
_entry.id   AF-A0A3B8XN52-F1
#
_cell.length_a   1.000
_cell.length_b   1.000
_cell.length_c   1.000
_cell.angle_alpha   90.00
_cell.angle_beta   90.00
_cell.angle_gamma   90.00
#
_symmetry.space_group_name_H-M   'P 1'
#
loop_
_entity.id
_entity.type
_entity.pdbx_description
1 polymer ?
#
loop_
_entity_poly.entity_id
_entity_poly.type
_entity_poly.pdbx_seq_one_letter_code
_entity_poly.pdbx_strand_id
1 'polypeptide(L)' 'RELPLPAYDQALKASHNFNLLDARGVISVTERAAYIGRVRALSRGCAEAWLRAQGVAVES' A
#
# COMPACT_ATOMS: atom_id res chain seq x y z
N ARG A 1 -8.53 15.59 4.83
CA ARG A 1 -7.98 15.22 6.16
C ARG A 1 -6.95 14.12 5.92
N GLU A 2 -5.69 14.31 6.33
CA GLU A 2 -4.69 13.25 6.25
C GLU A 2 -4.91 12.25 7.40
N LEU A 3 -5.08 10.97 7.06
CA LEU A 3 -5.34 9.87 8.00
C LEU A 3 -4.39 8.70 7.70
N PRO A 4 -3.09 8.84 8.00
CA PRO A 4 -2.07 7.85 7.62
C PRO A 4 -2.30 6.46 8.22
N LEU A 5 -2.72 6.38 9.49
CA LEU A 5 -2.94 5.07 10.16
C LEU A 5 -4.13 4.32 9.55
N PRO A 6 -5.35 4.91 9.42
CA PRO A 6 -6.44 4.22 8.73
C PRO A 6 -6.14 3.86 7.27
N ALA A 7 -5.38 4.70 6.55
CA ALA A 7 -4.98 4.40 5.17
C ALA A 7 -4.01 3.20 5.12
N TYR A 8 -3.08 3.12 6.07
CA TYR A 8 -2.15 2.00 6.17
C TYR A 8 -2.86 0.67 6.46
N ASP A 9 -3.90 0.67 7.32
CA ASP A 9 -4.72 -0.51 7.55
C ASP A 9 -5.39 -1.02 6.26
N GLN A 10 -5.82 -0.13 5.37
CA GLN A 10 -6.38 -0.53 4.08
C GLN A 10 -5.30 -1.09 3.14
N ALA A 11 -4.08 -0.55 3.17
CA ALA A 11 -2.95 -1.11 2.42
C ALA A 11 -2.61 -2.54 2.90
N LEU A 12 -2.65 -2.80 4.21
CA LEU A 12 -2.46 -4.14 4.78
C LEU A 12 -3.56 -5.12 4.33
N LYS A 13 -4.83 -4.69 4.36
CA LYS A 13 -5.96 -5.50 3.86
C LYS A 13 -5.83 -5.81 2.37
N ALA A 14 -5.43 -4.83 1.56
CA ALA A 14 -5.19 -5.03 0.13
C ALA A 14 -4.07 -6.04 -0.12
N SER A 15 -2.97 -5.97 0.66
CA SER A 15 -1.86 -6.93 0.60
C SER A 15 -2.32 -8.35 0.95
N HIS A 16 -3.13 -8.50 2.00
CA HIS A 16 -3.68 -9.81 2.38
C HIS A 16 -4.60 -10.39 1.31
N ASN A 17 -5.53 -9.58 0.79
CA ASN A 17 -6.43 -10.01 -0.28
C ASN A 17 -5.67 -10.39 -1.55
N PHE A 18 -4.61 -9.64 -1.89
CA PHE A 18 -3.71 -10.00 -2.98
C PHE A 18 -3.10 -11.38 -2.76
N ASN A 19 -2.56 -11.68 -1.58
CA ASN A 19 -1.98 -12.99 -1.28
C ASN A 19 -3.01 -14.12 -1.44
N LEU A 20 -4.26 -13.90 -1.03
CA LEU A 20 -5.34 -14.89 -1.20
C LEU A 20 -5.69 -15.13 -2.68
N LEU A 21 -5.77 -14.07 -3.48
CA LEU A 21 -6.02 -14.17 -4.93
C LEU A 21 -4.84 -14.83 -5.66
N ASP A 22 -3.63 -14.49 -5.24
CA ASP A 22 -2.40 -15.01 -5.79
C ASP A 22 -2.25 -16.52 -5.54
N ALA A 23 -2.52 -16.96 -4.30
CA ALA A 23 -2.53 -18.37 -3.93
C ALA A 23 -3.60 -19.18 -4.67
N ARG A 24 -4.70 -18.54 -5.08
CA ARG A 24 -5.75 -19.17 -5.91
C ARG A 24 -5.39 -19.24 -7.40
N GLY A 25 -4.27 -18.64 -7.82
CA GLY A 25 -3.83 -18.65 -9.21
C GLY A 25 -4.71 -17.82 -10.16
N VAL A 26 -5.56 -16.93 -9.63
CA VAL A 26 -6.46 -16.09 -10.44
C VAL A 26 -5.82 -14.79 -10.92
N ILE A 27 -4.56 -14.54 -10.56
CA ILE A 27 -3.79 -13.34 -10.92
C ILE A 27 -2.71 -13.75 -11.94
N SER A 28 -2.70 -13.10 -13.11
CA SER A 28 -1.62 -13.28 -14.10
C SER A 28 -0.30 -12.65 -13.65
N VAL A 29 0.80 -13.00 -14.33
CA VAL A 29 2.14 -12.45 -14.03
C VAL A 29 2.17 -10.92 -14.16
N THR A 30 1.51 -10.35 -15.17
CA THR A 30 1.43 -8.90 -15.37
C THR A 30 0.60 -8.22 -14.29
N GLU A 31 -0.54 -8.80 -13.93
CA GLU A 31 -1.41 -8.27 -12.88
C GLU A 31 -0.73 -8.32 -11.51
N ARG A 32 0.05 -9.36 -11.24
CA ARG A 32 0.86 -9.50 -10.02
C ARG A 32 1.79 -8.31 -9.84
N ALA A 33 2.58 -7.98 -10.86
CA ALA A 33 3.52 -6.86 -10.80
C ALA A 33 2.79 -5.53 -10.58
N ALA A 34 1.69 -5.30 -11.29
CA ALA A 34 0.87 -4.10 -11.13
C ALA A 34 0.27 -3.99 -9.72
N TYR A 35 -0.25 -5.09 -9.16
CA TYR A 35 -0.85 -5.11 -7.83
C TYR A 35 0.19 -4.79 -6.75
N ILE A 36 1.36 -5.43 -6.82
CA ILE A 36 2.48 -5.16 -5.91
C ILE A 36 2.89 -3.69 -5.98
N GLY A 37 2.96 -3.11 -7.19
CA GLY A 37 3.24 -1.70 -7.40
C GLY A 37 2.23 -0.78 -6.68
N ARG A 38 0.93 -1.06 -6.82
CA ARG A 38 -0.14 -0.28 -6.16
C ARG A 38 -0.07 -0.36 -4.64
N VAL A 39 0.12 -1.56 -4.07
CA VAL A 39 0.24 -1.73 -2.60
C VAL A 39 1.48 -1.01 -2.08
N ARG A 40 2.61 -1.09 -2.79
CA ARG A 40 3.84 -0.34 -2.42
C ARG A 40 3.63 1.16 -2.46
N ALA A 41 2.99 1.68 -3.51
CA ALA A 41 2.70 3.11 -3.62
C ALA A 41 1.77 3.59 -2.48
N LEU A 42 0.74 2.81 -2.13
CA LEU A 42 -0.13 3.10 -0.99
C LEU A 42 0.63 3.13 0.33
N SER A 43 1.43 2.09 0.61
CA SER A 43 2.24 2.01 1.83
C SER A 43 3.25 3.16 1.93
N ARG A 44 3.91 3.51 0.82
CA ARG A 44 4.81 4.68 0.74
C ARG A 44 4.04 5.96 1.06
N GLY A 45 2.93 6.22 0.40
CA GLY A 45 2.12 7.43 0.64
C GLY A 45 1.63 7.54 2.08
N CYS A 46 1.28 6.42 2.72
CA CYS A 46 0.92 6.39 4.14
C CYS A 46 2.11 6.76 5.05
N ALA A 47 3.31 6.24 4.74
CA ALA A 47 4.53 6.56 5.49
C ALA A 47 4.91 8.03 5.33
N GLU A 48 4.85 8.58 4.13
CA GLU A 48 5.13 10.00 3.88
C GLU A 48 4.13 10.91 4.60
N ALA A 49 2.83 10.56 4.56
CA ALA A 49 1.80 11.30 5.29
C ALA A 49 1.98 11.20 6.82
N TRP A 50 2.43 10.05 7.32
CA TRP A 50 2.78 9.90 8.73
C TRP A 50 3.97 10.80 9.11
N LEU A 51 5.05 10.78 8.34
CA LEU A 51 6.22 11.61 8.59
C LEU A 51 5.88 13.10 8.57
N ARG A 52 5.07 13.56 7.60
CA ARG A 52 4.55 14.93 7.58
C ARG A 52 3.75 15.26 8.83
N ALA A 53 2.89 14.35 9.29
CA ALA A 53 2.12 14.53 10.53
C ALA A 53 3.02 14.59 11.79
N GLN A 54 4.21 13.98 11.75
CA GLN A 54 5.23 14.06 12.81
C GLN A 54 6.18 15.26 12.66
N GLY A 55 5.96 16.14 11.67
CA GLY A 55 6.81 17.30 11.41
C GLY A 55 8.17 16.97 10.78
N VAL A 56 8.33 15.76 10.24
CA VAL A 56 9.54 15.35 9.51
C VAL A 56 9.41 15.78 8.06
N ALA A 57 10.40 16.52 7.55
CA ALA A 57 10.47 16.87 6.14
C ALA A 57 10.70 15.61 5.30
N VAL A 58 9.82 15.37 4.34
CA VAL A 58 9.95 14.26 3.39
C VAL A 58 10.29 14.86 2.04
N GLU A 59 11.50 14.58 1.55
CA GLU A 59 11.91 14.89 0.18
C GLU A 59 11.18 13.94 -0.79
N SER A 60 10.62 14.50 -1.86
CA SER A 60 9.72 13.78 -2.80
C SER A 60 10.48 12.97 -3.83
#